data_AF-A0AAC9IV64-F1
#
_entry.id   AF-A0AAC9IV64-F1
#
_cell.length_a   1.000
_cell.length_b   1.000
_cell.length_c   1.000
_cell.angle_alpha   90.00
_cell.angle_beta   90.00
_cell.angle_gamma   90.00
#
_symmetry.space_group_name_H-M   'P 1'
#
loop_
_entity.id
_entity.type
_entity.pdbx_description
1 polymer ?
#
loop_
_entity_poly.entity_id
_entity_poly.type
_entity_poly.pdbx_seq_one_letter_code
_entity_poly.pdbx_strand_id
1 'polypeptide(L)'
;MKKSLLTLLALAAVGLSACMTPPPADIVVAIQNSCVIDAGIRPTVTALEVLATPMEVQAINAARAIIDPICANPSASVQANTLTILATNVGNIQGILVALQIKKSAGK
;
A
#
# COMPACT_ATOMS: atom_id res chain seq x y z
N MET A 1 43.91 -8.25 -21.07
CA MET A 1 43.04 -8.79 -20.01
C MET A 1 41.59 -8.54 -20.40
N LYS A 2 40.88 -9.55 -20.91
CA LYS A 2 39.44 -9.48 -21.26
C LYS A 2 38.69 -10.29 -20.20
N LYS A 3 37.91 -9.64 -19.34
CA LYS A 3 37.05 -10.31 -18.36
C LYS A 3 35.60 -10.26 -18.85
N SER A 4 35.00 -11.43 -18.76
CA SER A 4 33.65 -11.85 -19.13
C SER A 4 32.55 -10.82 -18.88
N LEU A 5 31.69 -10.65 -19.88
CA LEU A 5 30.41 -9.97 -19.75
C LEU A 5 29.38 -10.70 -20.61
N LEU A 6 29.08 -11.95 -20.24
CA LEU A 6 28.03 -12.76 -20.85
C LEU A 6 27.36 -13.60 -19.76
N THR A 7 26.54 -12.96 -18.94
CA THR A 7 25.50 -13.64 -18.18
C THR A 7 24.42 -12.64 -17.81
N LEU A 8 23.49 -12.37 -18.73
CA LEU A 8 22.17 -11.91 -18.36
C LEU A 8 21.14 -12.68 -19.18
N LEU A 9 20.31 -13.39 -18.44
CA LEU A 9 19.19 -14.21 -18.85
C LEU A 9 18.34 -13.49 -19.89
N ALA A 10 18.34 -13.98 -21.13
CA ALA A 10 17.25 -13.78 -22.05
C ALA A 10 16.23 -14.90 -21.85
N LEU A 11 15.42 -14.77 -20.78
CA LEU A 11 14.16 -15.51 -20.63
C LEU A 11 13.01 -14.52 -20.85
N ALA A 12 13.04 -13.85 -22.00
CA ALA A 12 11.93 -13.04 -22.49
C ALA A 12 11.09 -13.91 -23.43
N ALA A 13 9.77 -13.80 -23.29
CA ALA A 13 8.74 -14.39 -24.15
C ALA A 13 8.28 -15.83 -23.86
N VAL A 14 7.84 -16.10 -22.63
CA VAL A 14 6.64 -16.94 -22.40
C VAL A 14 5.83 -16.32 -21.25
N GLY A 15 5.32 -15.12 -21.47
CA GLY A 15 4.31 -14.49 -20.63
C GLY A 15 3.00 -14.55 -21.40
N LEU A 16 2.20 -15.56 -21.07
CA LEU A 16 0.89 -15.88 -21.59
C LEU A 16 0.09 -14.63 -21.99
N SER A 17 -0.63 -14.74 -23.11
CA SER A 17 -1.87 -13.99 -23.29
C SER A 17 -2.81 -14.32 -22.14
N ALA A 18 -2.65 -13.64 -21.01
CA ALA A 18 -3.68 -13.56 -20.01
C ALA A 18 -4.80 -12.78 -20.70
N CYS A 19 -5.76 -13.54 -21.24
CA CYS A 19 -7.13 -13.10 -21.36
C CYS A 19 -7.48 -12.56 -19.97
N MET A 20 -7.30 -11.26 -19.76
CA MET A 20 -7.64 -10.64 -18.49
C MET A 20 -9.15 -10.70 -18.44
N THR A 21 -9.66 -11.70 -17.73
CA THR A 21 -11.02 -11.68 -17.22
C THR A 21 -11.21 -10.28 -16.63
N PRO A 22 -12.20 -9.51 -17.11
CA PRO A 22 -12.46 -8.20 -16.56
C PRO A 22 -12.51 -8.35 -15.04
N PRO A 23 -11.77 -7.52 -14.27
CA PRO A 23 -11.88 -7.53 -12.82
C PRO A 23 -13.37 -7.46 -12.49
N PRO A 24 -13.90 -8.37 -11.65
CA PRO A 24 -15.31 -8.34 -11.33
C PRO A 24 -15.69 -6.93 -10.83
N ALA A 25 -16.91 -6.50 -11.10
CA ALA A 25 -17.38 -5.14 -10.77
C ALA A 25 -17.23 -4.80 -9.26
N ASP A 26 -16.94 -5.81 -8.44
CA ASP A 26 -16.62 -5.73 -7.02
C ASP A 26 -15.25 -5.11 -6.70
N ILE A 27 -14.27 -5.09 -7.63
CA ILE A 27 -12.90 -4.64 -7.30
C ILE A 27 -12.85 -3.12 -7.09
N VAL A 28 -13.56 -2.33 -7.90
CA VAL A 28 -13.63 -0.86 -7.68
C VAL A 28 -14.26 -0.56 -6.33
N VAL A 29 -15.34 -1.27 -5.98
CA VAL A 29 -16.02 -1.12 -4.68
C VAL A 29 -15.09 -1.55 -3.53
N ALA A 30 -14.34 -2.63 -3.69
CA ALA A 30 -13.37 -3.08 -2.69
C ALA A 30 -12.23 -2.07 -2.49
N ILE A 31 -11.72 -1.46 -3.57
CA ILE A 31 -10.73 -0.38 -3.51
C ILE A 31 -11.33 0.83 -2.77
N GLN A 32 -12.55 1.25 -3.13
CA GLN A 32 -13.25 2.35 -2.47
C GLN A 32 -13.44 2.09 -0.97
N ASN A 33 -13.88 0.89 -0.58
CA ASN A 33 -14.03 0.52 0.83
C ASN A 33 -12.71 0.61 1.59
N SER A 34 -11.61 0.15 0.98
CA SER A 34 -10.29 0.26 1.60
C SER A 34 -9.83 1.72 1.73
N CYS A 35 -10.13 2.57 0.75
CA CYS A 35 -9.91 4.02 0.83
C CYS A 35 -10.76 4.71 1.91
N VAL A 36 -11.99 4.25 2.15
CA VAL A 36 -12.84 4.75 3.23
C VAL A 36 -12.25 4.39 4.60
N ILE A 37 -11.75 3.16 4.77
CA ILE A 37 -11.05 2.75 6.00
C ILE A 37 -9.85 3.66 6.24
N ASP A 38 -9.03 3.87 5.22
CA ASP A 38 -7.87 4.75 5.28
C ASP A 38 -8.22 6.18 5.69
N ALA A 39 -9.26 6.74 5.06
CA ALA A 39 -9.76 8.08 5.38
C ALA A 39 -10.28 8.16 6.82
N GLY A 40 -10.94 7.12 7.32
CA GLY A 40 -11.45 7.04 8.69
C GLY A 40 -10.35 7.01 9.75
N ILE A 41 -9.20 6.38 9.47
CA ILE A 41 -8.08 6.31 10.42
C ILE A 41 -7.13 7.51 10.34
N ARG A 42 -7.10 8.24 9.21
CA ARG A 42 -6.15 9.32 8.95
C ARG A 42 -6.12 10.41 10.04
N PRO A 43 -7.25 10.95 10.54
CA PRO A 43 -7.22 11.96 11.61
C PRO A 43 -6.57 11.45 12.90
N THR A 44 -6.82 10.19 13.25
CA THR A 44 -6.25 9.57 14.46
C THR A 44 -4.75 9.32 14.30
N VAL A 45 -4.31 8.89 13.11
CA VAL A 45 -2.88 8.75 12.81
C VAL A 45 -2.17 10.10 12.96
N THR A 46 -2.69 11.16 12.34
CA THR A 46 -2.11 12.51 12.46
C THR A 46 -2.07 13.00 13.91
N ALA A 47 -3.13 12.78 14.69
CA ALA A 47 -3.17 13.20 16.09
C ALA A 47 -2.17 12.45 16.97
N LEU A 48 -1.81 11.21 16.61
CA LEU A 48 -0.90 10.36 17.38
C LEU A 48 0.52 10.33 16.80
N GLU A 49 0.76 10.92 15.64
CA GLU A 49 2.06 10.95 14.97
C GLU A 49 3.13 11.65 15.81
N VAL A 50 2.73 12.54 16.73
CA VAL A 50 3.62 13.17 17.71
C VAL A 50 4.27 12.17 18.68
N LEU A 51 3.69 10.98 18.84
CA LEU A 51 4.21 9.87 19.65
C LEU A 51 4.99 8.85 18.80
N ALA A 52 5.04 9.06 17.48
CA ALA A 52 5.70 8.14 16.56
C ALA A 52 7.22 8.35 16.57
N THR A 53 7.93 7.24 16.50
CA THR A 53 9.36 7.23 16.21
C THR A 53 9.60 7.67 14.75
N PRO A 54 10.80 8.16 14.40
CA PRO A 54 11.11 8.51 13.02
C PRO A 54 10.89 7.35 12.03
N MET A 55 11.13 6.11 12.44
CA MET A 55 10.87 4.92 11.61
C MET A 55 9.38 4.70 11.36
N GLU A 56 8.52 4.88 12.37
CA GLU A 56 7.06 4.78 12.21
C GLU A 56 6.53 5.89 11.30
N VAL A 57 7.04 7.13 11.44
CA VAL A 57 6.69 8.25 10.55
C VAL A 57 7.07 7.95 9.10
N GLN A 58 8.28 7.42 8.87
CA GLN A 58 8.71 7.00 7.53
C GLN A 58 7.82 5.89 6.95
N ALA A 59 7.45 4.90 7.77
CA ALA A 59 6.57 3.82 7.34
C ALA A 59 5.15 4.31 7.01
N ILE A 60 4.60 5.25 7.79
CA ILE A 60 3.33 5.93 7.48
C ILE A 60 3.47 6.65 6.15
N ASN A 61 4.48 7.50 5.98
CA ASN A 61 4.67 8.28 4.74
C ASN A 61 4.87 7.40 3.50
N ALA A 62 5.62 6.30 3.63
CA ALA A 62 5.81 5.34 2.55
C ALA A 62 4.49 4.65 2.17
N ALA A 63 3.68 4.25 3.14
CA ALA A 63 2.36 3.69 2.89
C ALA A 63 1.42 4.73 2.23
N ARG A 64 1.44 5.98 2.72
CA ARG A 64 0.64 7.08 2.16
C ARG A 64 0.99 7.38 0.70
N ALA A 65 2.27 7.36 0.35
CA ALA A 65 2.73 7.57 -1.02
C ALA A 65 2.15 6.53 -2.02
N ILE A 66 1.74 5.36 -1.54
CA ILE A 66 1.08 4.32 -2.33
C ILE A 66 -0.45 4.46 -2.28
N ILE A 67 -1.01 4.71 -1.09
CA ILE A 67 -2.47 4.80 -0.89
C ILE A 67 -3.06 6.03 -1.58
N ASP A 68 -2.43 7.19 -1.43
CA ASP A 68 -2.95 8.48 -1.90
C ASP A 68 -3.25 8.50 -3.42
N PRO A 69 -2.34 8.07 -4.32
CA PRO A 69 -2.64 8.04 -5.75
C PRO A 69 -3.75 7.04 -6.11
N ILE A 70 -3.85 5.90 -5.40
CA ILE A 70 -4.91 4.91 -5.64
C ILE A 70 -6.27 5.48 -5.23
N CYS A 71 -6.34 6.10 -4.05
CA CYS A 71 -7.58 6.65 -3.51
C CYS A 71 -8.01 7.97 -4.17
N ALA A 72 -7.08 8.70 -4.82
CA ALA A 72 -7.41 9.85 -5.66
C ALA A 72 -8.16 9.45 -6.94
N ASN A 73 -7.92 8.24 -7.48
CA ASN A 73 -8.68 7.72 -8.61
C ASN A 73 -8.84 6.18 -8.54
N PRO A 74 -9.79 5.68 -7.73
CA PRO A 74 -10.01 4.25 -7.53
C PRO A 74 -10.30 3.49 -8.83
N SER A 75 -11.09 4.11 -9.72
CA SER A 75 -11.50 3.50 -10.99
C SER A 75 -10.36 3.32 -11.99
N ALA A 76 -9.43 4.28 -12.06
CA ALA A 76 -8.26 4.18 -12.93
C ALA A 76 -7.16 3.28 -12.36
N SER A 77 -7.25 2.94 -11.07
CA SER A 77 -6.25 2.15 -10.37
C SER A 77 -6.50 0.63 -10.47
N VAL A 78 -7.57 0.19 -11.13
CA VAL A 78 -7.90 -1.23 -11.25
C VAL A 78 -6.88 -1.95 -12.13
N GLN A 79 -5.87 -2.53 -11.48
CA GLN A 79 -4.83 -3.35 -12.07
C GLN A 79 -4.70 -4.63 -11.24
N ALA A 80 -3.99 -5.62 -11.79
CA ALA A 80 -3.64 -6.81 -11.03
C ALA A 80 -2.94 -6.42 -9.72
N ASN A 81 -3.41 -6.93 -8.59
CA ASN A 81 -2.88 -6.72 -7.23
C ASN A 81 -3.12 -5.33 -6.60
N THR A 82 -3.75 -4.34 -7.27
CA THR A 82 -3.98 -3.02 -6.66
C THR A 82 -4.71 -3.14 -5.33
N LEU A 83 -5.77 -3.95 -5.27
CA LEU A 83 -6.53 -4.17 -4.04
C LEU A 83 -5.65 -4.75 -2.93
N THR A 84 -4.81 -5.74 -3.24
CA THR A 84 -3.89 -6.34 -2.28
C THR A 84 -2.86 -5.33 -1.77
N ILE A 85 -2.24 -4.56 -2.68
CA ILE A 85 -1.26 -3.53 -2.34
C ILE A 85 -1.91 -2.46 -1.44
N LEU A 86 -3.11 -2.00 -1.80
CA LEU A 86 -3.87 -1.04 -1.02
C LEU A 86 -4.17 -1.59 0.38
N ALA A 87 -4.75 -2.80 0.46
CA ALA A 87 -5.09 -3.43 1.73
C ALA A 87 -3.87 -3.64 2.63
N THR A 88 -2.72 -4.05 2.08
CA THR A 88 -1.47 -4.19 2.83
C THR A 88 -1.01 -2.85 3.40
N ASN A 89 -1.02 -1.78 2.62
CA ASN A 89 -0.55 -0.48 3.10
C ASN A 89 -1.51 0.15 4.11
N VAL A 90 -2.82 0.00 3.92
CA VAL A 90 -3.83 0.41 4.92
C VAL A 90 -3.68 -0.42 6.20
N GLY A 91 -3.39 -1.72 6.09
CA GLY A 91 -3.07 -2.60 7.22
C GLY A 91 -1.81 -2.17 7.99
N ASN A 92 -0.75 -1.77 7.28
CA ASN A 92 0.48 -1.27 7.90
C ASN A 92 0.21 0.00 8.73
N ILE A 93 -0.56 0.95 8.19
CA ILE A 93 -0.95 2.16 8.92
C ILE A 93 -1.80 1.81 10.14
N GLN A 94 -2.75 0.88 10.02
CA GLN A 94 -3.54 0.41 11.16
C GLN A 94 -2.67 -0.23 12.26
N GLY A 95 -1.69 -1.06 11.89
CA GLY A 95 -0.76 -1.66 12.85
C GLY A 95 0.04 -0.61 13.63
N ILE A 96 0.56 0.40 12.92
CA ILE A 96 1.26 1.53 13.56
C ILE A 96 0.29 2.32 14.44
N LEU A 97 -0.93 2.61 13.97
CA LEU A 97 -1.94 3.31 14.75
C LEU A 97 -2.24 2.62 16.08
N VAL A 98 -2.41 1.29 16.07
CA VAL A 98 -2.61 0.50 17.29
C VAL A 98 -1.42 0.64 18.24
N ALA A 99 -0.19 0.56 17.72
CA ALA A 99 1.01 0.75 18.54
C ALA A 99 1.08 2.16 19.17
N LEU A 100 0.68 3.20 18.43
CA LEU A 100 0.63 4.58 18.94
C LEU A 100 -0.47 4.77 19.99
N GLN A 101 -1.64 4.14 19.80
CA GLN A 101 -2.71 4.14 20.80
C GLN A 101 -2.28 3.47 22.11
N ILE A 102 -1.51 2.38 22.02
CA ILE A 102 -0.91 1.71 23.19
C ILE A 102 0.12 2.62 23.87
N LYS A 103 0.98 3.32 23.12
CA LYS A 103 1.93 4.29 23.71
C LYS A 103 1.21 5.39 24.47
N LYS A 104 0.16 5.97 23.87
CA LYS A 104 -0.67 6.99 24.51
C LYS A 104 -1.31 6.50 25.81
N SER A 105 -1.88 5.29 25.81
CA SER A 105 -2.50 4.72 27.01
C SER A 105 -1.48 4.35 28.10
N ALA A 106 -0.23 4.08 27.72
CA ALA A 106 0.88 3.87 28.65
C ALA A 106 1.47 5.18 29.22
N GLY A 107 0.92 6.35 28.88
CA GLY A 107 1.41 7.65 29.35
C GLY A 107 2.76 8.06 28.75
N LYS A 108 3.11 7.52 27.57
CA LYS A 108 4.32 7.86 26.82
C LYS A 108 4.04 8.82 25.68
#